data_AF-B4SMJ7-F1
#
_entry.id   AF-B4SMJ7-F1
#
_cell.length_a   1.000
_cell.length_b   1.000
_cell.length_c   1.000
_cell.angle_alpha   90.00
_cell.angle_beta   90.00
_cell.angle_gamma   90.00
#
_symmetry.space_group_name_H-M   'P 1'
#
loop_
_entity.id
_entity.type
_entity.pdbx_description
1 polymer ?
#
loop_
_entity_poly.entity_id
_entity_poly.type
_entity_poly.pdbx_seq_one_letter_code
_entity_poly.pdbx_strand_id
1 'polypeptide(L)'
;MTAGSFRGKDKTMTALMLSLLGVAFAASAADPEPEQVQSPVFGAWRNLQTESGYAPAQRNLAFAMLPQAATRGDRFAILDREGKRAVCCLQVASSSLGVAALRGEYHLPQAWVTDLSNGRSPARPYVPHVYAMQRVDELADYSFADVPGAYSDLGGLLIPEGAALEADGSAVRLGDSRYPLHFQRQPHADDDGALDRYSLQAGEGAAPFVVEVPFGTY
;
A
#
# COMPACT_ATOMS: atom_id res chain seq x y z
N MET A 1 82.03 30.93 -43.34
CA MET A 1 82.14 30.24 -44.64
C MET A 1 82.25 28.74 -44.36
N THR A 2 81.61 27.92 -45.21
CA THR A 2 81.88 26.47 -45.43
C THR A 2 81.67 25.51 -44.24
N ALA A 3 81.24 24.27 -44.37
CA ALA A 3 80.70 23.45 -45.46
C ALA A 3 80.42 22.04 -44.89
N GLY A 4 79.54 21.27 -45.55
CA GLY A 4 79.65 19.80 -45.80
C GLY A 4 79.56 18.85 -44.59
N SER A 5 78.55 17.97 -44.49
CA SER A 5 78.34 16.71 -45.24
C SER A 5 79.35 15.60 -44.93
N PHE A 6 78.88 14.45 -44.41
CA PHE A 6 79.31 13.04 -44.59
C PHE A 6 78.46 12.17 -43.62
N ARG A 7 77.44 11.40 -44.03
CA ARG A 7 77.39 10.08 -44.70
C ARG A 7 78.00 8.91 -43.92
N GLY A 8 77.15 7.96 -43.52
CA GLY A 8 77.49 6.59 -43.07
C GLY A 8 76.27 5.90 -42.44
N LYS A 9 75.36 5.27 -43.20
CA LYS A 9 75.37 3.91 -43.80
C LYS A 9 74.90 2.81 -42.83
N ASP A 10 73.64 2.45 -43.03
CA ASP A 10 72.96 1.14 -42.92
C ASP A 10 73.33 0.16 -41.80
N LYS A 11 72.30 -0.22 -41.01
CA LYS A 11 71.81 -1.62 -40.96
C LYS A 11 70.46 -1.74 -40.23
N THR A 12 69.62 -2.52 -40.87
CA THR A 12 68.26 -2.98 -40.55
C THR A 12 68.15 -3.78 -39.26
N MET A 13 67.12 -3.50 -38.46
CA MET A 13 66.38 -4.45 -37.59
C MET A 13 65.09 -3.75 -37.11
N THR A 14 63.96 -3.95 -37.79
CA THR A 14 62.88 -4.92 -37.48
C THR A 14 62.21 -4.73 -36.11
N ALA A 15 60.91 -4.39 -36.16
CA ALA A 15 59.87 -4.54 -35.13
C ALA A 15 60.02 -3.64 -33.86
N LEU A 16 59.01 -2.96 -33.33
CA LEU A 16 57.59 -3.28 -33.21
C LEU A 16 56.83 -1.94 -33.04
N MET A 17 55.96 -1.56 -33.97
CA MET A 17 55.01 -0.46 -33.75
C MET A 17 53.87 -0.99 -32.87
N LEU A 18 53.90 -0.66 -31.56
CA LEU A 18 52.70 -0.75 -30.74
C LEU A 18 51.77 0.40 -31.14
N SER A 19 50.80 0.12 -32.00
CA SER A 19 49.63 0.95 -32.18
C SER A 19 48.78 0.92 -30.91
N LEU A 20 48.90 1.96 -30.08
CA LEU A 20 47.93 2.25 -29.02
C LEU A 20 46.64 2.76 -29.68
N LEU A 21 45.69 1.86 -29.94
CA LEU A 21 44.30 2.24 -30.13
C LEU A 21 43.75 2.69 -28.77
N GLY A 22 43.62 4.00 -28.59
CA GLY A 22 42.81 4.56 -27.51
C GLY A 22 41.33 4.27 -27.78
N VAL A 23 40.77 3.30 -27.06
CA VAL A 23 39.32 3.09 -27.03
C VAL A 23 38.73 4.16 -26.11
N ALA A 24 38.09 5.16 -26.69
CA ALA A 24 37.26 6.09 -25.94
C ALA A 24 36.00 5.34 -25.48
N PHE A 25 35.93 4.97 -24.20
CA PHE A 25 34.69 4.54 -23.58
C PHE A 25 33.81 5.77 -23.39
N ALA A 26 32.89 6.01 -24.34
CA ALA A 26 31.75 6.87 -24.10
C ALA A 26 30.82 6.16 -23.11
N ALA A 27 30.98 6.45 -21.82
CA ALA A 27 29.96 6.12 -20.83
C ALA A 27 28.75 7.02 -21.10
N SER A 28 27.78 6.52 -21.88
CA SER A 28 26.45 7.12 -21.87
C SER A 28 25.90 6.98 -20.45
N ALA A 29 25.91 8.09 -19.71
CA ALA A 29 25.01 8.24 -18.58
C ALA A 29 23.59 8.15 -19.15
N ALA A 30 22.99 6.96 -19.05
CA ALA A 30 21.56 6.84 -19.21
C ALA A 30 20.94 7.73 -18.13
N ASP A 31 20.18 8.74 -18.54
CA ASP A 31 19.31 9.46 -17.61
C ASP A 31 18.47 8.43 -16.85
N PRO A 32 18.34 8.55 -15.51
CA PRO A 32 17.47 7.68 -14.76
C PRO A 32 16.07 7.77 -15.37
N GLU A 33 15.56 6.62 -15.81
CA GLU A 33 14.21 6.48 -16.32
C GLU A 33 13.26 7.04 -15.25
N PRO A 34 12.33 7.95 -15.60
CA PRO A 34 11.48 8.58 -14.60
C PRO A 34 10.75 7.49 -13.83
N GLU A 35 10.96 7.47 -12.50
CA GLU A 35 10.20 6.59 -11.62
C GLU A 35 8.72 6.78 -11.93
N GLN A 36 8.07 5.72 -12.40
CA GLN A 36 6.63 5.73 -12.57
C GLN A 36 6.03 5.96 -11.19
N VAL A 37 5.55 7.18 -10.95
CA VAL A 37 4.82 7.52 -9.72
C VAL A 37 3.56 6.67 -9.72
N GLN A 38 3.63 5.51 -9.06
CA GLN A 38 2.48 4.65 -8.88
C GLN A 38 1.45 5.43 -8.07
N SER A 39 0.21 5.46 -8.57
CA SER A 39 -0.90 6.05 -7.82
C SER A 39 -0.96 5.44 -6.42
N PRO A 40 -1.16 6.24 -5.37
CA PRO A 40 -1.23 5.73 -4.01
C PRO A 40 -2.41 4.76 -3.85
N VAL A 41 -2.20 3.75 -3.02
CA VAL A 41 -3.22 2.73 -2.72
C VAL A 41 -3.92 3.09 -1.43
N PHE A 42 -5.20 3.44 -1.54
CA PHE A 42 -6.11 3.54 -0.41
C PHE A 42 -7.02 2.32 -0.41
N GLY A 43 -7.17 1.68 0.74
CA GLY A 43 -7.98 0.47 0.88
C GLY A 43 -8.75 0.45 2.18
N ALA A 44 -9.52 -0.60 2.40
CA ALA A 44 -10.23 -0.82 3.66
C ALA A 44 -9.50 -1.88 4.49
N TRP A 45 -9.71 -1.86 5.80
CA TRP A 45 -9.38 -3.00 6.66
C TRP A 45 -10.51 -3.33 7.62
N ARG A 46 -10.49 -4.58 8.10
CA ARG A 46 -11.43 -5.14 9.06
C ARG A 46 -10.68 -5.89 10.13
N ASN A 47 -11.15 -5.77 11.36
CA ASN A 47 -10.76 -6.62 12.47
C ASN A 47 -11.90 -7.60 12.78
N LEU A 48 -11.65 -8.89 12.62
CA LEU A 48 -12.66 -9.93 12.71
C LEU A 48 -12.25 -11.01 13.71
N GLN A 49 -13.09 -12.02 13.88
CA GLN A 49 -12.81 -13.19 14.69
C GLN A 49 -13.29 -14.45 13.97
N THR A 50 -13.02 -15.61 14.53
CA THR A 50 -13.63 -16.87 14.05
C THR A 50 -15.12 -16.92 14.38
N GLU A 51 -15.88 -17.73 13.65
CA GLU A 51 -17.28 -18.04 13.91
C GLU A 51 -17.48 -18.56 15.34
N SER A 52 -18.59 -18.15 15.96
CA SER A 52 -18.96 -18.56 17.32
C SER A 52 -19.03 -20.08 17.43
N GLY A 53 -18.36 -20.64 18.44
CA GLY A 53 -18.29 -22.09 18.66
C GLY A 53 -17.15 -22.80 17.92
N TYR A 54 -16.40 -22.13 17.06
CA TYR A 54 -15.17 -22.69 16.48
C TYR A 54 -14.04 -22.74 17.52
N ALA A 55 -13.28 -23.84 17.54
CA ALA A 55 -12.17 -24.07 18.46
C ALA A 55 -10.88 -24.46 17.70
N PRO A 56 -9.74 -23.77 17.91
CA PRO A 56 -9.57 -22.63 18.82
C PRO A 56 -10.23 -21.35 18.29
N ALA A 57 -10.90 -20.61 19.18
CA ALA A 57 -11.43 -19.30 18.82
C ALA A 57 -10.28 -18.31 18.63
N GLN A 58 -10.23 -17.66 17.46
CA GLN A 58 -9.27 -16.60 17.19
C GLN A 58 -9.97 -15.25 17.20
N ARG A 59 -9.37 -14.27 17.84
CA ARG A 59 -9.84 -12.89 17.89
C ARG A 59 -8.79 -11.98 17.27
N ASN A 60 -9.21 -10.77 16.92
CA ASN A 60 -8.34 -9.74 16.36
C ASN A 60 -7.67 -10.14 15.03
N LEU A 61 -8.38 -10.86 14.17
CA LEU A 61 -7.91 -11.21 12.83
C LEU A 61 -8.04 -9.99 11.91
N ALA A 62 -6.90 -9.41 11.52
CA ALA A 62 -6.89 -8.26 10.62
C ALA A 62 -6.92 -8.71 9.16
N PHE A 63 -7.77 -8.08 8.36
CA PHE A 63 -7.87 -8.30 6.93
C PHE A 63 -7.83 -6.96 6.18
N ALA A 64 -7.10 -6.92 5.07
CA ALA A 64 -7.14 -5.80 4.14
C ALA A 64 -8.08 -6.10 2.97
N MET A 65 -8.67 -5.06 2.43
CA MET A 65 -9.56 -5.03 1.27
C MET A 65 -9.03 -3.97 0.30
N LEU A 66 -8.14 -4.37 -0.60
CA LEU A 66 -7.39 -3.46 -1.45
C LEU A 66 -7.99 -3.37 -2.86
N PRO A 67 -8.00 -2.18 -3.51
CA PRO A 67 -8.51 -2.02 -4.87
C PRO A 67 -7.57 -2.59 -5.95
N GLN A 68 -6.33 -2.91 -5.57
CA GLN A 68 -5.32 -3.53 -6.43
C GLN A 68 -4.57 -4.62 -5.68
N ALA A 69 -3.89 -5.49 -6.42
CA ALA A 69 -3.08 -6.55 -5.84
C ALA A 69 -1.91 -5.98 -5.02
N ALA A 70 -1.66 -6.60 -3.87
CA ALA A 70 -0.51 -6.38 -3.01
C ALA A 70 0.31 -7.67 -2.86
N THR A 71 1.57 -7.49 -2.48
CA THR A 71 2.54 -8.55 -2.23
C THR A 71 2.67 -8.79 -0.73
N ARG A 72 2.99 -10.03 -0.34
CA ARG A 72 3.36 -10.33 1.05
C ARG A 72 4.50 -9.42 1.49
N GLY A 73 4.34 -8.79 2.63
CA GLY A 73 5.31 -7.85 3.18
C GLY A 73 4.97 -6.39 2.91
N ASP A 74 4.06 -6.08 1.98
CA ASP A 74 3.56 -4.70 1.77
C ASP A 74 2.89 -4.19 3.04
N ARG A 75 3.05 -2.88 3.31
CA ARG A 75 2.68 -2.26 4.58
C ARG A 75 1.77 -1.06 4.36
N PHE A 76 0.81 -0.94 5.26
CA PHE A 76 -0.18 0.13 5.26
C PHE A 76 -0.34 0.65 6.68
N ALA A 77 -0.51 1.96 6.81
CA ALA A 77 -0.98 2.55 8.05
C ALA A 77 -2.51 2.50 8.09
N ILE A 78 -3.07 2.41 9.29
CA ILE A 78 -4.50 2.60 9.51
C ILE A 78 -4.79 4.05 9.87
N LEU A 79 -5.98 4.52 9.53
CA LEU A 79 -6.53 5.74 10.09
C LEU A 79 -7.26 5.43 11.40
N ASP A 80 -6.73 5.87 12.54
CA ASP A 80 -7.51 5.99 13.77
C ASP A 80 -8.28 7.30 13.74
N ARG A 81 -9.58 7.21 13.47
CA ARG A 81 -10.47 8.36 13.30
C ARG A 81 -10.68 9.09 14.63
N GLU A 82 -10.89 8.36 15.72
CA GLU A 82 -11.14 8.92 17.05
C GLU A 82 -9.86 9.52 17.63
N GLY A 83 -8.73 8.83 17.44
CA GLY A 83 -7.41 9.33 17.81
C GLY A 83 -6.87 10.43 16.88
N LYS A 84 -7.55 10.70 15.76
CA LYS A 84 -7.17 11.67 14.71
C LYS A 84 -5.73 11.51 14.23
N ARG A 85 -5.32 10.27 13.98
CA ARG A 85 -3.94 9.98 13.55
C ARG A 85 -3.84 8.76 12.64
N ALA A 86 -2.75 8.70 11.90
CA ALA A 86 -2.30 7.47 11.28
C ALA A 86 -1.52 6.62 12.31
N VAL A 87 -1.68 5.30 12.24
CA VAL A 87 -0.98 4.35 13.11
C VAL A 87 -0.44 3.22 12.24
N CYS A 88 0.86 2.92 12.37
CA CYS A 88 1.53 1.97 11.50
C CYS A 88 1.97 0.72 12.28
N CYS A 89 1.82 -0.52 11.78
CA CYS A 89 1.30 -0.87 10.47
C CYS A 89 0.51 -2.20 10.48
N LEU A 90 -0.35 -2.34 9.46
CA LEU A 90 -0.79 -3.63 8.97
C LEU A 90 0.11 -4.06 7.82
N GLN A 91 0.70 -5.24 7.95
CA GLN A 91 1.54 -5.87 6.92
C GLN A 91 0.82 -7.04 6.26
N VAL A 92 0.88 -7.15 4.93
CA VAL A 92 0.29 -8.26 4.18
C VAL A 92 0.98 -9.58 4.53
N ALA A 93 0.23 -10.55 5.06
CA ALA A 93 0.76 -11.82 5.55
C ALA A 93 0.40 -13.03 4.65
N SER A 94 -0.62 -12.91 3.81
CA SER A 94 -1.09 -13.98 2.91
C SER A 94 -0.99 -13.62 1.43
N SER A 95 -1.21 -14.61 0.56
CA SER A 95 -1.69 -14.33 -0.80
C SER A 95 -3.13 -13.79 -0.76
N SER A 96 -3.64 -13.31 -1.90
CA SER A 96 -5.06 -12.92 -1.99
C SER A 96 -5.95 -14.09 -1.63
N LEU A 97 -6.91 -13.87 -0.74
CA LEU A 97 -7.80 -14.85 -0.17
C LEU A 97 -9.12 -14.88 -0.94
N GLY A 98 -9.56 -16.09 -1.30
CA GLY A 98 -10.90 -16.34 -1.80
C GLY A 98 -11.85 -16.78 -0.68
N VAL A 99 -13.14 -16.89 -1.02
CA VAL A 99 -14.20 -17.35 -0.10
C VAL A 99 -13.84 -18.69 0.57
N ALA A 100 -13.25 -19.62 -0.18
CA ALA A 100 -12.85 -20.92 0.35
C ALA A 100 -11.83 -20.82 1.49
N ALA A 101 -10.79 -19.97 1.34
CA ALA A 101 -9.79 -19.77 2.40
C ALA A 101 -10.40 -19.02 3.59
N LEU A 102 -11.22 -17.99 3.37
CA LEU A 102 -11.87 -17.23 4.43
C LEU A 102 -12.81 -18.10 5.29
N ARG A 103 -13.54 -19.03 4.67
CA ARG A 103 -14.44 -19.97 5.37
C ARG A 103 -13.70 -21.18 5.94
N GLY A 104 -12.69 -21.68 5.23
CA GLY A 104 -12.02 -22.94 5.54
C GLY A 104 -10.81 -22.83 6.47
N GLU A 105 -10.03 -21.75 6.36
CA GLU A 105 -8.81 -21.55 7.17
C GLU A 105 -9.04 -20.57 8.31
N TYR A 106 -9.77 -19.47 8.05
CA TYR A 106 -10.05 -18.42 9.04
C TYR A 106 -11.40 -18.61 9.74
N HIS A 107 -12.22 -19.56 9.26
CA HIS A 107 -13.53 -19.88 9.83
C HIS A 107 -14.41 -18.65 10.07
N LEU A 108 -14.38 -17.69 9.13
CA LEU A 108 -15.20 -16.49 9.24
C LEU A 108 -16.68 -16.84 8.96
N PRO A 109 -17.64 -16.32 9.74
CA PRO A 109 -19.06 -16.34 9.36
C PRO A 109 -19.28 -15.79 7.95
N GLN A 110 -20.26 -16.33 7.23
CA GLN A 110 -20.57 -15.90 5.87
C GLN A 110 -20.82 -14.38 5.77
N ALA A 111 -21.41 -13.81 6.81
CA ALA A 111 -21.74 -12.40 6.83
C ALA A 111 -20.50 -11.49 6.81
N TRP A 112 -19.40 -11.89 7.46
CA TRP A 112 -18.11 -11.18 7.39
C TRP A 112 -17.35 -11.46 6.09
N VAL A 113 -17.53 -12.63 5.47
CA VAL A 113 -17.04 -12.87 4.10
C VAL A 113 -17.72 -11.93 3.10
N THR A 114 -19.01 -11.68 3.27
CA THR A 114 -19.76 -10.68 2.48
C THR A 114 -19.22 -9.26 2.73
N ASP A 115 -18.85 -8.92 3.96
CA ASP A 115 -18.22 -7.63 4.29
C ASP A 115 -16.89 -7.46 3.54
N LEU A 116 -15.99 -8.45 3.64
CA LEU A 116 -14.66 -8.42 3.01
C LEU A 116 -14.71 -8.35 1.48
N SER A 117 -15.81 -8.79 0.87
CA SER A 117 -16.00 -8.77 -0.60
C SER A 117 -16.73 -7.53 -1.11
N ASN A 118 -16.96 -6.51 -0.27
CA ASN A 118 -17.82 -5.36 -0.56
C ASN A 118 -19.26 -5.76 -0.96
N GLY A 119 -19.71 -6.94 -0.53
CA GLY A 119 -21.00 -7.50 -0.95
C GLY A 119 -22.21 -6.68 -0.51
N ARG A 120 -22.08 -5.91 0.57
CA ARG A 120 -23.12 -5.03 1.13
C ARG A 120 -23.18 -3.64 0.53
N SER A 121 -22.12 -3.22 -0.15
CA SER A 121 -22.14 -1.92 -0.81
C SER A 121 -23.04 -2.00 -2.05
N PRO A 122 -24.00 -1.07 -2.21
CA PRO A 122 -24.72 -0.93 -3.47
C PRO A 122 -23.83 -0.34 -4.57
N ALA A 123 -22.85 0.48 -4.21
CA ALA A 123 -21.95 1.16 -5.15
C ALA A 123 -20.81 0.26 -5.64
N ARG A 124 -20.34 -0.66 -4.78
CA ARG A 124 -19.19 -1.56 -5.00
C ARG A 124 -18.04 -0.85 -5.73
N PRO A 125 -17.41 0.16 -5.09
CA PRO A 125 -16.46 1.05 -5.76
C PRO A 125 -15.30 0.29 -6.42
N TYR A 126 -14.98 -0.91 -5.91
CA TYR A 126 -14.08 -1.88 -6.50
C TYR A 126 -14.40 -3.30 -5.99
N VAL A 127 -13.92 -4.31 -6.71
CA VAL A 127 -13.86 -5.69 -6.23
C VAL A 127 -12.55 -5.84 -5.42
N PRO A 128 -12.62 -6.09 -4.10
CA PRO A 128 -11.43 -6.08 -3.25
C PRO A 128 -10.56 -7.31 -3.46
N HIS A 129 -9.25 -7.09 -3.49
CA HIS A 129 -8.26 -8.12 -3.17
C HIS A 129 -8.16 -8.22 -1.64
N VAL A 130 -8.53 -9.39 -1.11
CA VAL A 130 -8.60 -9.62 0.34
C VAL A 130 -7.32 -10.29 0.81
N TYR A 131 -6.71 -9.79 1.87
CA TYR A 131 -5.49 -10.36 2.45
C TYR A 131 -5.63 -10.50 3.96
N ALA A 132 -5.10 -11.57 4.53
CA ALA A 132 -4.83 -11.58 5.97
C ALA A 132 -3.63 -10.69 6.25
N MET A 133 -3.74 -9.92 7.33
CA MET A 133 -2.77 -8.92 7.73
C MET A 133 -2.21 -9.25 9.10
N GLN A 134 -0.94 -8.89 9.31
CA GLN A 134 -0.29 -8.92 10.60
C GLN A 134 -0.13 -7.50 11.13
N ARG A 135 -0.43 -7.28 12.41
CA ARG A 135 -0.08 -6.03 13.09
C ARG A 135 1.41 -6.05 13.42
N VAL A 136 2.10 -5.00 13.01
CA VAL A 136 3.54 -4.82 13.22
C VAL A 136 3.80 -3.39 13.69
N ASP A 137 5.00 -3.16 14.20
CA ASP A 137 5.48 -1.86 14.66
C ASP A 137 4.53 -1.23 15.68
N GLU A 138 4.24 0.07 15.59
CA GLU A 138 3.37 0.78 16.55
C GLU A 138 1.98 0.14 16.67
N LEU A 139 1.44 -0.44 15.59
CA LEU A 139 0.11 -1.07 15.62
C LEU A 139 0.11 -2.41 16.39
N ALA A 140 1.27 -3.01 16.65
CA ALA A 140 1.35 -4.28 17.35
C ALA A 140 0.86 -4.19 18.81
N ASP A 141 1.10 -3.04 19.46
CA ASP A 141 0.70 -2.74 20.84
C ASP A 141 -0.26 -1.56 20.95
N TYR A 142 -0.70 -0.98 19.83
CA TYR A 142 -1.67 0.12 19.82
C TYR A 142 -3.01 -0.27 20.44
N SER A 143 -3.50 0.62 21.30
CA SER A 143 -4.84 0.52 21.91
C SER A 143 -5.69 1.68 21.42
N PHE A 144 -6.82 1.35 20.78
CA PHE A 144 -7.80 2.34 20.37
C PHE A 144 -8.51 2.95 21.57
N ALA A 145 -8.94 4.20 21.43
CA ALA A 145 -9.77 4.84 22.43
C ALA A 145 -11.13 4.14 22.53
N ASP A 146 -11.57 3.84 23.75
CA ASP A 146 -12.90 3.31 24.01
C ASP A 146 -13.93 4.45 23.94
N VAL A 147 -14.47 4.66 22.74
CA VAL A 147 -15.48 5.67 22.44
C VAL A 147 -16.77 4.96 22.04
N PRO A 148 -17.90 5.16 22.75
CA PRO A 148 -19.16 4.51 22.41
C PRO A 148 -19.58 4.75 20.96
N GLY A 149 -19.82 3.67 20.21
CA GLY A 149 -20.22 3.72 18.79
C GLY A 149 -19.06 4.04 17.82
N ALA A 150 -17.83 4.17 18.31
CA ALA A 150 -16.65 4.13 17.47
C ALA A 150 -16.43 2.71 16.93
N TYR A 151 -15.84 2.64 15.74
CA TYR A 151 -15.52 1.36 15.11
C TYR A 151 -14.06 1.27 14.66
N SER A 152 -13.18 2.16 15.15
CA SER A 152 -11.79 2.18 14.70
C SER A 152 -11.00 0.92 15.05
N ASP A 153 -11.38 0.22 16.12
CA ASP A 153 -10.81 -1.09 16.46
C ASP A 153 -11.37 -2.24 15.60
N LEU A 154 -12.52 -2.04 14.95
CA LEU A 154 -13.21 -3.01 14.10
C LEU A 154 -12.86 -2.89 12.61
N GLY A 155 -12.27 -1.77 12.19
CA GLY A 155 -11.88 -1.53 10.81
C GLY A 155 -11.86 -0.06 10.43
N GLY A 156 -11.45 0.24 9.20
CA GLY A 156 -11.36 1.62 8.74
C GLY A 156 -10.58 1.77 7.44
N LEU A 157 -10.09 2.99 7.22
CA LEU A 157 -9.27 3.33 6.06
C LEU A 157 -7.83 2.83 6.25
N LEU A 158 -7.32 2.10 5.26
CA LEU A 158 -5.90 1.89 5.02
C LEU A 158 -5.35 3.00 4.13
N ILE A 159 -4.23 3.57 4.54
CA ILE A 159 -3.47 4.55 3.78
C ILE A 159 -2.05 4.01 3.54
N PRO A 160 -1.35 4.49 2.50
CA PRO A 160 0.04 4.10 2.26
C PRO A 160 0.94 4.29 3.48
N GLU A 161 1.92 3.40 3.67
CA GLU A 161 2.94 3.61 4.69
C GLU A 161 3.66 4.95 4.48
N GLY A 162 3.95 5.66 5.58
CA GLY A 162 4.52 7.01 5.53
C GLY A 162 3.51 8.13 5.27
N ALA A 163 2.24 7.81 4.99
CA ALA A 163 1.19 8.81 4.98
C ALA A 163 0.83 9.27 6.40
N ALA A 164 0.48 10.55 6.53
CA ALA A 164 0.07 11.16 7.79
C ALA A 164 -1.31 11.79 7.66
N LEU A 165 -2.08 11.82 8.75
CA LEU A 165 -3.30 12.59 8.83
C LEU A 165 -2.98 14.03 9.29
N GLU A 166 -3.58 15.02 8.65
CA GLU A 166 -3.52 16.41 9.16
C GLU A 166 -4.18 16.50 10.54
N ALA A 167 -3.72 17.44 11.37
CA ALA A 167 -4.14 17.54 12.78
C ALA A 167 -5.65 17.77 12.97
N ASP A 168 -6.32 18.35 11.98
CA ASP A 168 -7.77 18.55 11.98
C ASP A 168 -8.56 17.33 11.44
N GLY A 169 -7.86 16.32 10.91
CA GLY A 169 -8.43 15.13 10.30
C GLY A 169 -8.96 15.33 8.87
N SER A 170 -8.73 16.50 8.27
CA SER A 170 -9.37 16.89 7.00
C SER A 170 -8.67 16.38 5.75
N ALA A 171 -7.43 15.91 5.85
CA ALA A 171 -6.70 15.37 4.71
C ALA A 171 -5.60 14.38 5.11
N VAL A 172 -5.28 13.49 4.18
CA VAL A 172 -4.11 12.62 4.24
C VAL A 172 -2.97 13.27 3.44
N ARG A 173 -1.78 13.32 4.02
CA ARG A 173 -0.54 13.79 3.41
C ARG A 173 0.33 12.60 3.06
N LEU A 174 0.85 12.56 1.85
CA LEU A 174 1.81 11.56 1.39
C LEU A 174 2.86 12.27 0.54
N GLY A 175 4.08 12.40 1.07
CA GLY A 175 5.09 13.28 0.50
C GLY A 175 4.54 14.70 0.35
N ASP A 176 4.65 15.25 -0.86
CA ASP A 176 4.15 16.59 -1.19
C ASP A 176 2.64 16.61 -1.51
N SER A 177 2.03 15.45 -1.74
CA SER A 177 0.62 15.32 -2.13
C SER A 177 -0.33 15.49 -0.94
N ARG A 178 -1.45 16.18 -1.17
CA ARG A 178 -2.55 16.36 -0.21
C ARG A 178 -3.80 15.69 -0.76
N TYR A 179 -4.42 14.84 0.04
CA TYR A 179 -5.67 14.17 -0.30
C TYR A 179 -6.75 14.59 0.70
N PRO A 180 -7.56 15.63 0.39
CA PRO A 180 -8.72 15.98 1.19
C PRO A 180 -9.60 14.76 1.46
N LEU A 181 -9.88 14.52 2.73
CA LEU A 181 -10.58 13.35 3.24
C LEU A 181 -11.99 13.73 3.67
N HIS A 182 -12.99 13.08 3.06
CA HIS A 182 -14.37 13.13 3.52
C HIS A 182 -14.78 11.75 4.07
N PHE A 183 -15.35 11.75 5.27
CA PHE A 183 -15.98 10.59 5.88
C PHE A 183 -17.52 10.70 5.90
N GLN A 184 -18.22 9.61 5.61
CA GLN A 184 -19.66 9.46 5.79
C GLN A 184 -19.98 8.09 6.36
N ARG A 185 -20.82 8.02 7.39
CA ARG A 185 -21.41 6.77 7.89
C ARG A 185 -22.84 6.61 7.40
N GLN A 186 -23.18 5.43 6.90
CA GLN A 186 -24.52 5.07 6.46
C GLN A 186 -24.98 3.83 7.24
N PRO A 187 -25.95 3.94 8.16
CA PRO A 187 -26.53 2.76 8.82
C PRO A 187 -27.14 1.80 7.79
N HIS A 188 -27.06 0.50 8.05
CA HIS A 188 -27.83 -0.48 7.28
C HIS A 188 -29.32 -0.36 7.63
N ALA A 189 -30.20 -0.72 6.67
CA ALA A 189 -31.64 -0.50 6.79
C ALA A 189 -32.30 -1.22 7.98
N ASP A 190 -31.74 -2.36 8.39
CA ASP A 190 -32.28 -3.21 9.47
C ASP A 190 -31.54 -3.00 10.81
N ASP A 191 -30.78 -1.91 10.95
CA ASP A 191 -29.89 -1.63 12.11
C ASP A 191 -28.82 -2.70 12.38
N ASP A 192 -28.64 -3.67 11.48
CA ASP A 192 -27.60 -4.72 11.52
C ASP A 192 -26.19 -4.21 11.17
N GLY A 193 -25.89 -2.96 11.54
CA GLY A 193 -24.60 -2.32 11.42
C GLY A 193 -24.58 -1.12 10.47
N ALA A 194 -23.42 -0.85 9.86
CA ALA A 194 -23.21 0.37 9.07
C ALA A 194 -22.17 0.19 7.96
N LEU A 195 -22.21 1.09 6.99
CA LEU A 195 -21.20 1.28 5.95
C LEU A 195 -20.49 2.61 6.18
N ASP A 196 -19.19 2.56 6.48
CA ASP A 196 -18.36 3.75 6.48
C ASP A 196 -17.78 3.98 5.09
N ARG A 197 -17.90 5.20 4.57
CA ARG A 197 -17.38 5.62 3.28
C ARG A 197 -16.36 6.73 3.46
N TYR A 198 -15.16 6.50 2.94
CA TYR A 198 -14.08 7.47 2.87
C TYR A 198 -13.89 7.88 1.41
N SER A 199 -13.79 9.19 1.16
CA SER A 199 -13.49 9.74 -0.16
C SER A 199 -12.25 10.63 -0.07
N LEU A 200 -11.21 10.29 -0.82
CA LEU A 200 -9.94 11.03 -0.89
C LEU A 200 -9.81 11.72 -2.24
N GLN A 201 -9.76 13.05 -2.26
CA GLN A 201 -9.67 13.83 -3.49
C GLN A 201 -8.23 13.81 -4.03
N ALA A 202 -8.05 13.40 -5.29
CA ALA A 202 -6.73 13.29 -5.93
C ALA A 202 -6.23 14.60 -6.58
N GLY A 203 -7.07 15.64 -6.57
CA GLY A 203 -6.83 16.91 -7.25
C GLY A 203 -8.09 17.42 -7.95
N GLU A 204 -8.06 18.66 -8.44
CA GLU A 204 -9.19 19.25 -9.14
C GLU A 204 -9.50 18.49 -10.44
N GLY A 205 -10.78 18.14 -10.65
CA GLY A 205 -11.24 17.41 -11.84
C GLY A 205 -10.91 15.91 -11.86
N ALA A 206 -10.13 15.39 -10.92
CA ALA A 206 -9.86 13.96 -10.78
C ALA A 206 -10.98 13.26 -10.00
N ALA A 207 -11.27 12.00 -10.35
CA ALA A 207 -12.17 11.18 -9.56
C ALA A 207 -11.56 10.89 -8.18
N PRO A 208 -12.35 10.95 -7.08
CA PRO A 208 -11.84 10.61 -5.76
C PRO A 208 -11.54 9.11 -5.65
N PHE A 209 -10.55 8.77 -4.82
CA PHE A 209 -10.44 7.42 -4.30
C PHE A 209 -11.57 7.19 -3.30
N VAL A 210 -12.37 6.16 -3.54
CA VAL A 210 -13.49 5.80 -2.67
C VAL A 210 -13.17 4.48 -2.00
N VAL A 211 -13.16 4.49 -0.67
CA VAL A 211 -13.01 3.31 0.18
C VAL A 211 -14.27 3.14 1.00
N GLU A 212 -14.79 1.92 1.03
CA GLU A 212 -15.96 1.58 1.82
C GLU A 212 -15.64 0.43 2.78
N VAL A 213 -16.09 0.57 4.02
CA VAL A 213 -15.84 -0.37 5.12
C VAL A 213 -17.19 -0.78 5.71
N PRO A 214 -17.72 -1.97 5.35
CA PRO A 214 -18.93 -2.49 5.94
C PRO A 214 -18.66 -3.07 7.33
N PHE A 215 -19.51 -2.73 8.30
CA PHE A 215 -19.58 -3.27 9.66
C PHE A 215 -20.92 -3.99 9.79
N GLY A 216 -20.97 -5.31 9.63
CA GLY A 216 -22.17 -6.06 9.98
C GLY A 216 -22.14 -6.56 11.43
N THR A 217 -23.20 -6.33 12.19
CA THR A 217 -23.38 -6.89 13.55
C THR A 217 -24.14 -8.21 13.43
N TYR A 218 -23.55 -9.31 13.92
CA TYR A 218 -24.15 -10.67 13.88
C TYR A 218 -23.94 -11.39 15.20
#